data_AF-A0A250JM26-F1
#
_entry.id   AF-A0A250JM26-F1
#
_cell.length_a   1.000
_cell.length_b   1.000
_cell.length_c   1.000
_cell.angle_alpha   90.00
_cell.angle_beta   90.00
_cell.angle_gamma   90.00
#
_symmetry.space_group_name_H-M   'P 1'
#
loop_
_entity.id
_entity.type
_entity.pdbx_description
1 polymer ?
#
loop_
_entity_poly.entity_id
_entity_poly.type
_entity_poly.pdbx_seq_one_letter_code
_entity_poly.pdbx_strand_id
1 'polypeptide(L)'
;MDSVLDNILFLVGQRMPRLQSSSAKPDAKLTLETAALWRQYGCGLLLSELDEEGFRDGLEQAATLYLNLLKRRGACSEFDQYYLARSKGEPLFDALAAGNGGLSRSIATAMTPTWMQRMEPEEDFHYFGVLIALVLAQPNLDSELAAFERTLQGGSSHRFDVVKALSTKDTDAFDAGLHGMIEEQAAWVERQQRSGLFDPYRHKTEAFVFIEGAALVQLARRLGVPTQERYRLIPAAVLEGQARP
;
A
#
# COMPACT_ATOMS: atom_id res chain seq x y z
N MET A 1 -9.28 15.78 -16.53
CA MET A 1 -8.78 14.56 -15.85
C MET A 1 -9.32 13.32 -16.56
N ASP A 2 -10.49 13.48 -17.19
CA ASP A 2 -11.32 12.49 -17.88
C ASP A 2 -10.54 11.64 -18.88
N SER A 3 -9.76 12.26 -19.79
CA SER A 3 -8.95 11.50 -20.77
C SER A 3 -7.88 10.60 -20.14
N VAL A 4 -7.47 10.86 -18.90
CA VAL A 4 -6.50 10.04 -18.15
C VAL A 4 -7.23 8.85 -17.53
N LEU A 5 -8.39 9.09 -16.93
CA LEU A 5 -9.25 8.05 -16.35
C LEU A 5 -9.73 7.06 -17.41
N ASP A 6 -10.18 7.56 -18.57
CA ASP A 6 -10.60 6.74 -19.71
C ASP A 6 -9.46 5.83 -20.20
N ASN A 7 -8.24 6.38 -20.29
CA ASN A 7 -7.06 5.61 -20.69
C ASN A 7 -6.71 4.53 -19.66
N ILE A 8 -6.79 4.83 -18.37
CA ILE A 8 -6.55 3.85 -17.31
C ILE A 8 -7.58 2.73 -17.40
N LEU A 9 -8.88 3.06 -17.49
CA LEU A 9 -9.95 2.06 -17.64
C LEU A 9 -9.78 1.21 -18.89
N PHE A 10 -9.40 1.82 -20.01
CA PHE A 10 -9.11 1.09 -21.24
C PHE A 10 -7.99 0.07 -21.03
N LEU A 11 -6.87 0.47 -20.41
CA LEU A 11 -5.75 -0.43 -20.11
C LEU A 11 -6.15 -1.55 -19.14
N VAL A 12 -6.91 -1.23 -18.10
CA VAL A 12 -7.46 -2.22 -17.17
C VAL A 12 -8.35 -3.21 -17.93
N GLY A 13 -9.28 -2.73 -18.75
CA GLY A 13 -10.18 -3.54 -19.56
C GLY A 13 -9.45 -4.50 -20.51
N GLN A 14 -8.29 -4.10 -21.05
CA GLN A 14 -7.45 -4.97 -21.87
C GLN A 14 -6.75 -6.08 -21.06
N ARG A 15 -6.38 -5.80 -19.81
CA ARG A 15 -5.58 -6.72 -18.97
C ARG A 15 -6.44 -7.69 -18.16
N MET A 16 -7.61 -7.24 -17.69
CA MET A 16 -8.49 -8.01 -16.80
C MET A 16 -8.92 -9.36 -17.35
N PRO A 17 -9.30 -9.54 -18.65
CA PRO A 17 -9.67 -10.85 -19.17
C PRO A 17 -8.60 -11.92 -18.99
N ARG A 18 -7.32 -11.53 -19.14
CA ARG A 18 -6.18 -12.44 -18.93
C ARG A 18 -5.98 -12.75 -17.44
N LEU A 19 -6.10 -11.74 -16.58
CA LEU A 19 -5.87 -11.87 -15.13
C LEU A 19 -6.99 -12.65 -14.42
N GLN A 20 -8.23 -12.53 -14.90
CA GLN A 20 -9.40 -13.25 -14.36
C GLN A 20 -9.50 -14.69 -14.87
N SER A 21 -8.76 -15.06 -15.91
CA SER A 21 -8.77 -16.43 -16.41
C SER A 21 -8.17 -17.40 -15.38
N SER A 22 -9.01 -18.33 -14.92
CA SER A 22 -8.63 -19.39 -13.97
C SER A 22 -7.70 -20.43 -14.60
N SER A 23 -7.76 -20.61 -15.92
CA SER A 23 -6.93 -21.55 -16.68
C SER A 23 -5.59 -20.96 -17.12
N ALA A 24 -5.46 -19.63 -17.19
CA ALA A 24 -4.20 -18.98 -17.52
C ALA A 24 -3.18 -19.11 -16.38
N LYS A 25 -1.89 -19.24 -16.71
CA LYS A 25 -0.83 -19.12 -15.71
C LYS A 25 -0.85 -17.70 -15.10
N PRO A 26 -0.76 -17.54 -13.76
CA PRO A 26 -0.66 -16.21 -13.16
C PRO A 26 0.56 -15.45 -13.68
N ASP A 27 0.41 -14.14 -13.86
CA ASP A 27 1.46 -13.22 -14.29
C ASP A 27 1.61 -12.16 -13.19
N ALA A 28 2.65 -12.28 -12.37
CA ALA A 28 2.78 -11.48 -11.16
C ALA A 28 3.08 -10.02 -11.48
N LYS A 29 3.91 -9.79 -12.50
CA LYS A 29 4.21 -8.45 -13.01
C LYS A 29 2.94 -7.75 -13.50
N LEU A 30 2.20 -8.39 -14.42
CA LEU A 30 0.99 -7.81 -14.98
C LEU A 30 -0.06 -7.55 -13.92
N THR A 31 -0.16 -8.43 -12.91
CA THR A 31 -1.06 -8.25 -11.77
C THR A 31 -0.71 -6.97 -11.01
N LEU A 32 0.54 -6.78 -10.58
CA LEU A 32 0.94 -5.60 -9.82
C LEU A 32 0.82 -4.31 -10.62
N GLU A 33 1.19 -4.32 -11.90
CA GLU A 33 1.01 -3.16 -12.78
C GLU A 33 -0.48 -2.81 -12.96
N THR A 34 -1.37 -3.80 -13.00
CA THR A 34 -2.82 -3.57 -13.09
C THR A 34 -3.43 -3.14 -11.76
N ALA A 35 -2.90 -3.63 -10.64
CA ALA A 35 -3.28 -3.15 -9.31
C ALA A 35 -2.93 -1.66 -9.14
N ALA A 36 -1.74 -1.25 -9.60
CA ALA A 36 -1.36 0.16 -9.63
C ALA A 36 -2.31 1.00 -10.49
N LEU A 37 -2.74 0.52 -11.66
CA LEU A 37 -3.73 1.21 -12.49
C LEU A 37 -5.09 1.37 -11.78
N TRP A 38 -5.57 0.34 -11.08
CA TRP A 38 -6.80 0.43 -10.28
C TRP A 38 -6.71 1.47 -9.17
N ARG A 39 -5.59 1.49 -8.43
CA ARG A 39 -5.31 2.52 -7.42
C ARG A 39 -5.29 3.91 -8.04
N GLN A 40 -4.59 4.09 -9.15
CA GLN A 40 -4.51 5.37 -9.87
C GLN A 40 -5.89 5.84 -10.36
N TYR A 41 -6.72 4.92 -10.85
CA TYR A 41 -8.09 5.21 -11.24
C TYR A 41 -8.91 5.72 -10.05
N GLY A 42 -8.89 4.99 -8.92
CA GLY A 42 -9.59 5.41 -7.70
C GLY A 42 -9.11 6.77 -7.19
N CYS A 43 -7.80 6.99 -7.12
CA CYS A 43 -7.22 8.29 -6.76
C CYS A 43 -7.68 9.40 -7.72
N GLY A 44 -7.74 9.11 -9.03
CA GLY A 44 -8.17 10.08 -10.02
C GLY A 44 -9.64 10.45 -9.89
N LEU A 45 -10.54 9.48 -9.65
CA LEU A 45 -11.96 9.74 -9.36
C LEU A 45 -12.16 10.65 -8.15
N LEU A 46 -11.40 10.40 -7.08
CA LEU A 46 -11.41 11.26 -5.91
C LEU A 46 -11.00 12.69 -6.24
N LEU A 47 -9.94 12.85 -7.04
CA LEU A 47 -9.37 14.16 -7.37
C LEU A 47 -10.19 14.94 -8.41
N SER A 48 -10.88 14.27 -9.35
CA SER A 48 -11.73 14.94 -10.35
C SER A 48 -13.10 15.29 -9.81
N GLU A 49 -13.72 14.35 -9.08
CA GLU A 49 -15.16 14.33 -8.85
C GLU A 49 -15.52 14.25 -7.37
N LEU A 50 -14.52 14.15 -6.47
CA LEU A 50 -14.72 13.85 -5.05
C LEU A 50 -15.48 12.53 -4.83
N ASP A 51 -15.35 11.59 -5.77
CA ASP A 51 -16.00 10.29 -5.70
C ASP A 51 -15.26 9.38 -4.71
N GLU A 52 -15.72 9.41 -3.46
CA GLU A 52 -15.18 8.57 -2.38
C GLU A 52 -15.50 7.08 -2.55
N GLU A 53 -16.62 6.76 -3.19
CA GLU A 53 -17.02 5.38 -3.44
C GLU A 53 -16.11 4.77 -4.50
N GLY A 54 -15.96 5.44 -5.64
CA GLY A 54 -15.04 5.04 -6.70
C GLY A 54 -13.58 5.00 -6.25
N PHE A 55 -13.17 5.91 -5.35
CA PHE A 55 -11.87 5.83 -4.69
C PHE A 55 -11.68 4.52 -3.94
N ARG A 56 -12.60 4.19 -3.03
CA ARG A 56 -12.54 2.95 -2.23
C ARG A 56 -12.59 1.71 -3.13
N ASP A 57 -13.49 1.69 -4.11
CA ASP A 57 -13.63 0.60 -5.05
C ASP A 57 -12.34 0.35 -5.84
N GLY A 58 -11.68 1.41 -6.33
CA GLY A 58 -10.39 1.29 -7.01
C GLY A 58 -9.32 0.64 -6.14
N LEU A 59 -9.22 1.04 -4.86
CA LEU A 59 -8.30 0.43 -3.90
C LEU A 59 -8.66 -1.04 -3.60
N GLU A 60 -9.94 -1.35 -3.41
CA GLU A 60 -10.39 -2.72 -3.17
C GLU A 60 -10.12 -3.64 -4.37
N GLN A 61 -10.27 -3.14 -5.60
CA GLN A 61 -9.92 -3.91 -6.80
C GLN A 61 -8.42 -4.18 -6.91
N ALA A 62 -7.58 -3.18 -6.62
CA ALA A 62 -6.13 -3.36 -6.57
C ALA A 62 -5.71 -4.44 -5.56
N ALA A 63 -6.25 -4.35 -4.33
CA ALA A 63 -6.00 -5.31 -3.26
C ALA A 63 -6.54 -6.72 -3.59
N THR A 64 -7.74 -6.82 -4.16
CA THR A 64 -8.37 -8.09 -4.54
C THR A 64 -7.56 -8.80 -5.61
N LEU A 65 -7.07 -8.06 -6.60
CA LEU A 65 -6.23 -8.59 -7.66
C LEU A 65 -4.93 -9.18 -7.09
N TYR A 66 -4.30 -8.47 -6.16
CA TYR A 66 -3.09 -8.96 -5.47
C TYR A 66 -3.36 -10.19 -4.61
N LEU A 67 -4.46 -10.23 -3.85
CA LEU A 67 -4.84 -11.42 -3.08
C LEU A 67 -5.01 -12.65 -3.98
N ASN A 68 -5.63 -12.48 -5.15
CA ASN A 68 -5.79 -13.56 -6.13
C ASN A 68 -4.44 -14.05 -6.67
N LEU A 69 -3.47 -13.16 -6.90
CA LEU A 69 -2.10 -13.55 -7.23
C LEU A 69 -1.47 -14.36 -6.10
N LEU A 70 -1.53 -13.89 -4.86
CA LEU A 70 -0.95 -14.57 -3.70
C LEU A 70 -1.53 -15.99 -3.52
N LYS A 71 -2.85 -16.16 -3.70
CA LYS A 71 -3.52 -17.48 -3.65
C LYS A 71 -3.02 -18.43 -4.74
N ARG A 72 -2.58 -17.90 -5.88
CA ARG A 72 -2.11 -18.67 -7.05
C ARG A 72 -0.58 -18.68 -7.19
N ARG A 73 0.17 -18.17 -6.20
CA ARG A 73 1.63 -18.00 -6.28
C ARG A 73 2.40 -19.28 -6.61
N GLY A 74 1.89 -20.44 -6.17
CA GLY A 74 2.50 -21.74 -6.46
C GLY A 74 2.48 -22.13 -7.94
N ALA A 75 1.63 -21.49 -8.75
CA ALA A 75 1.56 -21.66 -10.20
C ALA A 75 2.33 -20.58 -10.98
N CYS A 76 2.94 -19.60 -10.30
CA CYS A 76 3.74 -18.55 -10.94
C CYS A 76 5.03 -19.12 -11.56
N SER A 77 5.59 -18.39 -12.52
CA SER A 77 6.90 -18.76 -13.09
C SER A 77 8.05 -18.43 -12.14
N GLU A 78 9.24 -18.95 -12.41
CA GLU A 78 10.45 -18.54 -11.69
C GLU A 78 10.78 -17.05 -11.92
N PHE A 79 10.41 -16.51 -13.08
CA PHE A 79 10.60 -15.10 -13.42
C PHE A 79 9.67 -14.16 -12.63
N ASP A 80 8.64 -14.72 -11.99
CA ASP A 80 7.69 -13.96 -11.17
C ASP A 80 8.15 -13.81 -9.71
N GLN A 81 9.17 -14.54 -9.25
CA GLN A 81 9.56 -14.58 -7.83
C GLN A 81 9.85 -13.20 -7.26
N TYR A 82 10.51 -12.33 -8.03
CA TYR A 82 10.77 -10.94 -7.67
C TYR A 82 9.48 -10.16 -7.32
N TYR A 83 8.40 -10.39 -8.06
CA TYR A 83 7.11 -9.72 -7.86
C TYR A 83 6.28 -10.35 -6.72
N LEU A 84 6.74 -11.47 -6.15
CA LEU A 84 6.14 -12.13 -4.99
C LEU A 84 6.89 -11.82 -3.68
N ALA A 85 7.98 -11.06 -3.76
CA ALA A 85 8.70 -10.54 -2.60
C ALA A 85 7.78 -9.70 -1.72
N ARG A 86 8.00 -9.71 -0.41
CA ARG A 86 7.08 -9.10 0.56
C ARG A 86 6.96 -7.58 0.36
N SER A 87 8.07 -6.92 0.04
CA SER A 87 8.18 -5.50 -0.31
C SER A 87 7.33 -5.08 -1.51
N LYS A 88 6.90 -6.02 -2.36
CA LYS A 88 5.97 -5.75 -3.48
C LYS A 88 4.50 -5.76 -3.06
N GLY A 89 4.24 -5.98 -1.77
CA GLY A 89 2.91 -5.99 -1.17
C GLY A 89 2.27 -4.62 -0.99
N GLU A 90 2.62 -3.60 -1.78
CA GLU A 90 1.92 -2.30 -1.76
C GLU A 90 0.39 -2.42 -1.77
N PRO A 91 -0.25 -3.41 -2.44
CA PRO A 91 -1.70 -3.57 -2.36
C PRO A 91 -2.26 -3.94 -0.99
N LEU A 92 -1.42 -4.25 0.01
CA LEU A 92 -1.84 -4.28 1.41
C LEU A 92 -2.27 -2.88 1.89
N PHE A 93 -1.56 -1.83 1.47
CA PHE A 93 -1.94 -0.45 1.77
C PHE A 93 -3.27 -0.09 1.12
N ASP A 94 -3.53 -0.56 -0.09
CA ASP A 94 -4.82 -0.35 -0.76
C ASP A 94 -5.98 -0.93 0.08
N ALA A 95 -5.84 -2.17 0.58
CA ALA A 95 -6.85 -2.80 1.43
C ALA A 95 -7.05 -2.06 2.77
N LEU A 96 -5.96 -1.58 3.37
CA LEU A 96 -5.98 -0.83 4.62
C LEU A 96 -6.63 0.55 4.44
N ALA A 97 -6.21 1.30 3.43
CA ALA A 97 -6.72 2.63 3.10
C ALA A 97 -8.19 2.60 2.67
N ALA A 98 -8.63 1.53 1.99
CA ALA A 98 -10.05 1.29 1.69
C ALA A 98 -10.89 1.00 2.95
N GLY A 99 -10.26 0.77 4.11
CA GLY A 99 -10.95 0.38 5.34
C GLY A 99 -11.41 -1.07 5.36
N ASN A 100 -11.00 -1.91 4.40
CA ASN A 100 -11.44 -3.30 4.27
C ASN A 100 -10.59 -4.25 5.15
N GLY A 101 -11.06 -4.49 6.38
CA GLY A 101 -10.34 -5.29 7.37
C GLY A 101 -10.17 -6.76 6.97
N GLY A 102 -11.21 -7.38 6.41
CA GLY A 102 -11.18 -8.76 5.95
C GLY A 102 -10.17 -8.99 4.83
N LEU A 103 -10.14 -8.09 3.84
CA LEU A 103 -9.18 -8.13 2.73
C LEU A 103 -7.75 -7.89 3.20
N SER A 104 -7.54 -6.89 4.08
CA SER A 104 -6.24 -6.60 4.69
C SER A 104 -5.65 -7.83 5.40
N ARG A 105 -6.46 -8.49 6.26
CA ARG A 105 -6.04 -9.72 6.97
C ARG A 105 -5.74 -10.88 6.03
N SER A 106 -6.54 -11.04 4.98
CA SER A 106 -6.35 -12.09 3.97
C SER A 106 -5.05 -11.91 3.20
N ILE A 107 -4.72 -10.67 2.80
CA ILE A 107 -3.44 -10.35 2.15
C ILE A 107 -2.29 -10.57 3.11
N ALA A 108 -2.35 -10.01 4.32
CA ALA A 108 -1.29 -10.13 5.32
C ALA A 108 -0.96 -11.60 5.64
N THR A 109 -1.98 -12.47 5.72
CA THR A 109 -1.81 -13.92 5.95
C THR A 109 -1.19 -14.62 4.74
N ALA A 110 -1.51 -14.16 3.51
CA ALA A 110 -1.05 -14.79 2.28
C ALA A 110 0.35 -14.34 1.84
N MET A 111 0.88 -13.22 2.34
CA MET A 111 2.23 -12.73 2.00
C MET A 111 3.32 -13.71 2.46
N THR A 112 4.47 -13.70 1.78
CA THR A 112 5.57 -14.63 2.10
C THR A 112 6.16 -14.35 3.49
N PRO A 113 6.40 -15.37 4.33
CA PRO A 113 7.13 -15.23 5.59
C PRO A 113 8.64 -15.10 5.38
N THR A 114 9.14 -15.39 4.18
CA THR A 114 10.57 -15.54 3.87
C THR A 114 11.12 -14.33 3.16
N TRP A 115 12.25 -13.80 3.65
CA TRP A 115 12.99 -12.73 2.99
C TRP A 115 13.63 -13.24 1.70
N MET A 116 13.29 -12.62 0.58
CA MET A 116 13.87 -12.95 -0.72
C MET A 116 15.19 -12.18 -0.92
N GLN A 117 16.28 -12.70 -0.35
CA GLN A 117 17.59 -12.07 -0.42
C GLN A 117 17.96 -11.73 -1.88
N ARG A 118 18.47 -10.50 -2.10
CA ARG A 118 18.81 -9.90 -3.42
C ARG A 118 17.62 -9.50 -4.30
N MET A 119 16.38 -9.84 -3.93
CA MET A 119 15.18 -9.40 -4.65
C MET A 119 14.49 -8.23 -3.96
N GLU A 120 14.68 -8.07 -2.66
CA GLU A 120 14.14 -6.96 -1.89
C GLU A 120 15.11 -6.44 -0.82
N PRO A 121 15.06 -5.13 -0.49
CA PRO A 121 15.72 -4.59 0.67
C PRO A 121 15.25 -5.27 1.97
N GLU A 122 16.18 -5.55 2.87
CA GLU A 122 15.87 -6.15 4.18
C GLU A 122 14.98 -5.22 5.02
N GLU A 123 15.21 -3.91 4.91
CA GLU A 123 14.40 -2.87 5.57
C GLU A 123 12.93 -2.97 5.17
N ASP A 124 12.63 -3.02 3.87
CA ASP A 124 11.25 -3.13 3.37
C ASP A 124 10.61 -4.47 3.79
N PHE A 125 11.38 -5.57 3.79
CA PHE A 125 10.89 -6.86 4.25
C PHE A 125 10.41 -6.83 5.70
N HIS A 126 11.19 -6.20 6.59
CA HIS A 126 10.82 -6.05 8.00
C HIS A 126 9.74 -5.00 8.22
N TYR A 127 9.71 -3.92 7.44
CA TYR A 127 8.62 -2.94 7.48
C TYR A 127 7.27 -3.62 7.24
N PHE A 128 7.15 -4.40 6.15
CA PHE A 128 5.95 -5.20 5.90
C PHE A 128 5.74 -6.29 6.96
N GLY A 129 6.81 -6.87 7.53
CA GLY A 129 6.71 -7.83 8.64
C GLY A 129 6.00 -7.24 9.85
N VAL A 130 6.40 -6.03 10.27
CA VAL A 130 5.76 -5.30 11.38
C VAL A 130 4.30 -4.96 11.03
N LEU A 131 4.02 -4.50 9.81
CA LEU A 131 2.63 -4.23 9.38
C LEU A 131 1.75 -5.49 9.44
N ILE A 132 2.25 -6.63 8.96
CA ILE A 132 1.56 -7.93 9.04
C ILE A 132 1.30 -8.30 10.50
N ALA A 133 2.32 -8.17 11.37
CA ALA A 133 2.18 -8.48 12.78
C ALA A 133 1.13 -7.60 13.48
N LEU A 134 1.08 -6.30 13.16
CA LEU A 134 0.06 -5.38 13.66
C LEU A 134 -1.35 -5.72 13.13
N VAL A 135 -1.49 -5.98 11.83
CA VAL A 135 -2.78 -6.30 11.19
C VAL A 135 -3.37 -7.62 11.71
N LEU A 136 -2.51 -8.60 11.96
CA LEU A 136 -2.91 -9.93 12.41
C LEU A 136 -2.81 -10.12 13.94
N ALA A 137 -2.40 -9.08 14.68
CA ALA A 137 -2.13 -9.14 16.11
C ALA A 137 -1.20 -10.31 16.50
N GLN A 138 -0.11 -10.50 15.74
CA GLN A 138 0.82 -11.61 15.96
C GLN A 138 1.77 -11.36 17.13
N PRO A 139 2.18 -12.42 17.85
CA PRO A 139 3.07 -12.30 19.01
C PRO A 139 4.53 -11.98 18.65
N ASN A 140 4.91 -12.04 17.37
CA ASN A 140 6.27 -11.77 16.90
C ASN A 140 6.55 -10.27 16.64
N LEU A 141 5.61 -9.37 16.94
CA LEU A 141 5.73 -7.94 16.68
C LEU A 141 7.05 -7.33 17.20
N ASP A 142 7.42 -7.61 18.45
CA ASP A 142 8.67 -7.09 19.05
C ASP A 142 9.91 -7.60 18.32
N SER A 143 9.88 -8.85 17.85
CA SER A 143 11.00 -9.43 17.10
C SER A 143 11.15 -8.82 15.70
N GLU A 144 10.04 -8.51 15.03
CA GLU A 144 10.06 -7.83 13.72
C GLU A 144 10.51 -6.38 13.86
N LEU A 145 10.07 -5.66 14.92
CA LEU A 145 10.55 -4.32 15.24
C LEU A 145 12.05 -4.30 15.50
N ALA A 146 12.56 -5.22 16.33
CA ALA A 146 13.99 -5.33 16.62
C ALA A 146 14.80 -5.74 15.38
N ALA A 147 14.23 -6.51 14.46
CA ALA A 147 14.87 -6.83 13.19
C ALA A 147 14.92 -5.60 12.27
N PHE A 148 13.81 -4.86 12.13
CA PHE A 148 13.76 -3.61 11.38
C PHE A 148 14.78 -2.61 11.92
N GLU A 149 14.81 -2.34 13.22
CA GLU A 149 15.76 -1.40 13.85
C GLU A 149 17.22 -1.74 13.54
N ARG A 150 17.57 -3.04 13.54
CA ARG A 150 18.93 -3.50 13.19
C ARG A 150 19.31 -3.19 11.75
N THR A 151 18.36 -3.23 10.81
CA THR A 151 18.64 -2.88 9.40
C THR A 151 19.04 -1.42 9.22
N LEU A 152 18.60 -0.54 10.13
CA LEU A 152 18.89 0.90 10.07
C LEU A 152 20.34 1.22 10.44
N GLN A 153 21.04 0.34 11.16
CA GLN A 153 22.44 0.53 11.58
C GLN A 153 22.71 1.88 12.27
N GLY A 154 21.73 2.37 13.05
CA GLY A 154 21.79 3.67 13.73
C GLY A 154 21.31 4.86 12.90
N GLY A 155 20.85 4.64 11.66
CA GLY A 155 20.14 5.63 10.85
C GLY A 155 18.71 5.89 11.33
N SER A 156 18.05 6.86 10.71
CA SER A 156 16.65 7.22 10.95
C SER A 156 15.74 6.68 9.85
N SER A 157 14.52 6.28 10.20
CA SER A 157 13.49 5.88 9.25
C SER A 157 12.12 6.27 9.80
N HIS A 158 11.43 7.19 9.13
CA HIS A 158 10.09 7.61 9.56
C HIS A 158 9.08 6.45 9.51
N ARG A 159 9.27 5.49 8.58
CA ARG A 159 8.51 4.23 8.57
C ARG A 159 8.68 3.44 9.86
N PHE A 160 9.92 3.31 10.35
CA PHE A 160 10.21 2.65 11.62
C PHE A 160 9.58 3.40 12.80
N ASP A 161 9.74 4.72 12.85
CA ASP A 161 9.17 5.57 13.90
C ASP A 161 7.65 5.39 14.00
N VAL A 162 6.95 5.38 12.85
CA VAL A 162 5.50 5.18 12.80
C VAL A 162 5.10 3.80 13.33
N VAL A 163 5.71 2.71 12.84
CA VAL A 163 5.28 1.37 13.26
C VAL A 163 5.66 1.05 14.70
N LYS A 164 6.74 1.64 15.22
CA LYS A 164 7.10 1.60 16.64
C LYS A 164 6.08 2.37 17.49
N ALA A 165 5.68 3.55 17.06
CA ALA A 165 4.64 4.32 17.75
C ALA A 165 3.29 3.58 17.77
N LEU A 166 2.94 2.89 16.68
CA LEU A 166 1.74 2.04 16.63
C LEU A 166 1.79 0.87 17.62
N SER A 167 2.96 0.24 17.82
CA SER A 167 3.09 -0.87 18.77
C SER A 167 2.99 -0.40 20.23
N THR A 168 3.53 0.78 20.54
CA THR A 168 3.48 1.37 21.88
C THR A 168 2.23 2.23 22.12
N LYS A 169 1.40 2.42 21.10
CA LYS A 169 0.23 3.32 21.09
C LYS A 169 0.58 4.77 21.46
N ASP A 170 1.77 5.21 21.07
CA ASP A 170 2.24 6.57 21.30
C ASP A 170 1.70 7.50 20.21
N THR A 171 0.79 8.40 20.59
CA THR A 171 0.10 9.30 19.66
C THR A 171 1.04 10.36 19.09
N ASP A 172 1.85 10.98 19.94
CA ASP A 172 2.73 12.08 19.54
C ASP A 172 3.84 11.55 18.63
N ALA A 173 4.40 10.38 18.96
CA ALA A 173 5.40 9.73 18.11
C ALA A 173 4.82 9.28 16.76
N PHE A 174 3.57 8.78 16.76
CA PHE A 174 2.89 8.39 15.51
C PHE A 174 2.72 9.59 14.58
N ASP A 175 2.19 10.69 15.11
CA ASP A 175 1.96 11.91 14.32
C ASP A 175 3.26 12.52 13.80
N ALA A 176 4.33 12.56 14.62
CA ALA A 176 5.63 13.05 14.21
C ALA A 176 6.24 12.20 13.09
N GLY A 177 6.20 10.87 13.22
CA GLY A 177 6.68 9.94 12.20
C GLY A 177 5.88 10.05 10.89
N LEU A 178 4.55 10.10 10.98
CA LEU A 178 3.68 10.21 9.81
C LEU A 178 3.89 11.55 9.09
N HIS A 179 4.09 12.65 9.83
CA HIS A 179 4.44 13.93 9.24
C HIS A 179 5.76 13.87 8.47
N GLY A 180 6.79 13.20 9.03
CA GLY A 180 8.05 12.95 8.34
C GLY A 180 7.86 12.20 7.03
N MET A 181 7.07 11.11 7.03
CA MET A 181 6.75 10.35 5.80
C MET A 181 6.02 11.20 4.75
N ILE A 182 5.10 12.07 5.18
CA ILE A 182 4.37 12.97 4.28
C ILE A 182 5.32 13.98 3.61
N GLU A 183 6.26 14.54 4.36
CA GLU A 183 7.25 15.47 3.81
C GLU A 183 8.25 14.76 2.87
N GLU A 184 8.66 13.53 3.19
CA GLU A 184 9.46 12.69 2.28
C GLU A 184 8.73 12.41 0.96
N GLN A 185 7.44 12.07 1.04
CA GLN A 185 6.59 11.84 -0.11
C GLN A 185 6.44 13.10 -0.96
N ALA A 186 6.16 14.26 -0.34
CA ALA A 186 6.04 15.53 -1.04
C ALA A 186 7.36 15.91 -1.75
N ALA A 187 8.49 15.78 -1.06
CA ALA A 187 9.81 16.04 -1.63
C ALA A 187 10.16 15.06 -2.76
N TRP A 188 9.76 13.80 -2.66
CA TRP A 188 9.94 12.81 -3.73
C TRP A 188 9.14 13.20 -4.98
N VAL A 189 7.86 13.57 -4.83
CA VAL A 189 7.01 14.02 -5.95
C VAL A 189 7.62 15.25 -6.64
N GLU A 190 8.07 16.25 -5.88
CA GLU A 190 8.73 17.43 -6.43
C GLU A 190 10.00 17.10 -7.22
N ARG A 191 10.81 16.14 -6.74
CA ARG A 191 12.02 15.69 -7.47
C ARG A 191 11.66 15.00 -8.79
N GLN A 192 10.62 14.17 -8.81
CA GLN A 192 10.16 13.51 -10.03
C GLN A 192 9.61 14.51 -11.06
N GLN A 193 8.92 15.55 -10.59
CA GLN A 193 8.45 16.63 -11.45
C GLN A 193 9.60 17.37 -12.13
N ARG A 194 10.66 17.67 -11.37
CA ARG A 194 11.84 18.38 -11.89
C ARG A 194 12.68 17.52 -12.84
N SER A 195 12.68 16.19 -12.69
CA SER A 195 13.46 15.29 -13.55
C SER A 195 12.85 15.07 -14.94
N GLY A 196 11.54 15.32 -15.10
CA GLY A 196 10.80 15.06 -16.34
C GLY A 196 10.61 13.58 -16.68
N LEU A 197 11.10 12.67 -15.83
CA LEU A 197 10.93 11.22 -15.95
C LEU A 197 9.87 10.77 -14.94
N PHE A 198 8.62 10.68 -15.35
CA PHE A 198 7.53 10.22 -14.48
C PHE A 198 6.49 9.40 -15.24
N ASP A 199 5.83 8.50 -14.51
CA ASP A 199 4.61 7.85 -14.99
C ASP A 199 3.51 8.92 -15.13
N PRO A 200 2.99 9.17 -16.35
CA PRO A 200 2.01 10.22 -16.62
C PRO A 200 0.70 10.02 -15.85
N TYR A 201 0.35 8.78 -15.49
CA TYR A 201 -0.83 8.47 -14.69
C TYR A 201 -0.57 8.80 -13.23
N ARG A 202 0.50 8.25 -12.65
CA ARG A 202 0.90 8.49 -11.26
C ARG A 202 1.03 9.97 -10.91
N HIS A 203 1.62 10.76 -11.81
CA HIS A 203 1.79 12.20 -11.62
C HIS A 203 0.45 12.96 -11.52
N LYS A 204 -0.59 12.49 -12.20
CA LYS A 204 -1.91 13.15 -12.21
C LYS A 204 -2.85 12.61 -11.13
N THR A 205 -2.45 11.55 -10.41
CA THR A 205 -3.29 10.85 -9.45
C THR A 205 -2.58 10.71 -8.09
N GLU A 206 -1.83 9.63 -7.88
CA GLU A 206 -1.17 9.29 -6.60
C GLU A 206 -0.15 10.34 -6.12
N ALA A 207 0.35 11.22 -6.99
CA ALA A 207 1.20 12.34 -6.58
C ALA A 207 0.54 13.26 -5.51
N PHE A 208 -0.79 13.27 -5.44
CA PHE A 208 -1.56 14.09 -4.51
C PHE A 208 -2.24 13.29 -3.41
N VAL A 209 -2.11 11.96 -3.43
CA VAL A 209 -2.78 11.03 -2.50
C VAL A 209 -1.77 10.02 -1.98
N PHE A 210 -1.37 10.16 -0.71
CA PHE A 210 -0.42 9.28 -0.07
C PHE A 210 -1.10 8.04 0.54
N ILE A 211 -1.24 6.99 -0.28
CA ILE A 211 -1.96 5.76 0.07
C ILE A 211 -1.33 5.01 1.25
N GLU A 212 0.00 4.97 1.35
CA GLU A 212 0.69 4.37 2.50
C GLU A 212 0.36 5.12 3.80
N GLY A 213 0.39 6.46 3.79
CA GLY A 213 -0.04 7.27 4.93
C GLY A 213 -1.52 7.04 5.29
N ALA A 214 -2.40 6.99 4.29
CA ALA A 214 -3.83 6.68 4.47
C ALA A 214 -4.04 5.32 5.15
N ALA A 215 -3.30 4.31 4.72
CA ALA A 215 -3.32 2.96 5.29
C ALA A 215 -2.85 2.95 6.75
N LEU A 216 -1.78 3.70 7.07
CA LEU A 216 -1.23 3.81 8.42
C LEU A 216 -2.21 4.51 9.38
N VAL A 217 -2.92 5.54 8.91
CA VAL A 217 -3.99 6.20 9.70
C VAL A 217 -5.15 5.24 9.98
N GLN A 218 -5.56 4.45 8.98
CA GLN A 218 -6.61 3.43 9.18
C GLN A 218 -6.15 2.34 10.16
N LEU A 219 -4.88 1.93 10.11
CA LEU A 219 -4.31 0.98 11.06
C LEU A 219 -4.25 1.58 12.48
N ALA A 220 -3.79 2.83 12.63
CA ALA A 220 -3.74 3.54 13.91
C ALA A 220 -5.10 3.54 14.62
N ARG A 221 -6.15 3.93 13.89
CA ARG A 221 -7.53 3.95 14.40
C ARG A 221 -8.02 2.58 14.84
N ARG A 222 -7.73 1.53 14.07
CA ARG A 222 -8.06 0.14 14.45
C ARG A 222 -7.34 -0.30 15.73
N LEU A 223 -6.13 0.19 15.97
CA LEU A 223 -5.34 -0.10 17.16
C LEU A 223 -5.72 0.78 18.37
N GLY A 224 -6.61 1.77 18.16
CA GLY A 224 -7.04 2.73 19.18
C GLY A 224 -6.05 3.86 19.42
N VAL A 225 -5.16 4.14 18.46
CA VAL A 225 -4.27 5.30 18.48
C VAL A 225 -5.04 6.50 17.89
N PRO A 226 -5.25 7.60 18.64
CA PRO A 226 -5.84 8.82 18.12
C PRO A 226 -5.09 9.36 16.89
N THR A 227 -5.83 9.95 15.96
CA THR A 227 -5.29 10.54 14.72
C THR A 227 -5.88 11.94 14.53
N GLN A 228 -5.16 12.82 13.85
CA GLN A 228 -5.62 14.16 13.50
C GLN A 228 -6.85 14.12 12.59
N GLU A 229 -7.61 15.22 12.61
CA GLU A 229 -8.77 15.40 11.73
C GLU A 229 -8.36 15.53 10.27
N ARG A 230 -7.15 16.02 10.00
CA ARG A 230 -6.62 16.27 8.65
C ARG A 230 -5.12 16.04 8.62
N TYR A 231 -4.65 15.43 7.55
CA TYR A 231 -3.23 15.33 7.22
C TYR A 231 -3.00 15.79 5.78
N ARG A 232 -1.85 16.40 5.50
CA ARG A 232 -1.47 16.75 4.12
C ARG A 232 -1.31 15.46 3.30
N LEU A 233 -1.78 15.46 2.04
CA LEU A 233 -1.78 14.31 1.12
C LEU A 233 -2.66 13.10 1.52
N ILE A 234 -3.36 13.13 2.67
CA ILE A 234 -4.29 12.07 3.06
C ILE A 234 -5.71 12.62 2.91
N PRO A 235 -6.54 12.07 1.98
CA PRO A 235 -7.87 12.59 1.74
C PRO A 235 -8.83 12.40 2.93
N ALA A 236 -9.75 13.36 3.12
CA ALA A 236 -10.80 13.27 4.13
C ALA A 236 -11.68 12.02 3.98
N ALA A 237 -11.89 11.53 2.75
CA ALA A 237 -12.60 10.29 2.45
C ALA A 237 -12.06 9.06 3.22
N VAL A 238 -10.74 9.03 3.48
CA VAL A 238 -10.10 8.00 4.32
C VAL A 238 -10.35 8.29 5.81
N LEU A 239 -10.39 9.55 6.19
CA LEU A 239 -10.51 10.00 7.58
C LEU A 239 -11.96 9.96 8.10
N GLU A 240 -12.96 9.93 7.24
CA GLU A 240 -14.38 9.91 7.61
C GLU A 240 -14.98 8.49 7.57
N GLY A 241 -14.32 7.56 6.88
CA GLY A 241 -14.72 6.15 6.80
C GLY A 241 -14.59 5.43 8.14
N GLN A 242 -15.72 5.10 8.77
CA GLN A 242 -15.76 4.13 9.88
C GLN A 242 -15.25 2.77 9.40
N ALA A 243 -14.42 2.11 10.22
CA ALA A 243 -13.94 0.76 9.93
C ALA A 243 -15.13 -0.18 9.73
N ARG A 244 -15.34 -0.67 8.49
CA ARG A 244 -16.29 -1.76 8.24
C ARG A 244 -15.71 -3.04 8.88
N PRO A 245 -16.50 -3.80 9.65
CA PRO A 245 -16.03 -4.98 10.41
C PRO A 245 -15.40 -6.06 9.53
#